data_AF-A0A816TQZ9-F1
#
_entry.id   AF-A0A816TQZ9-F1
#
_cell.length_a   1.000
_cell.length_b   1.000
_cell.length_c   1.000
_cell.angle_alpha   90.00
_cell.angle_beta   90.00
_cell.angle_gamma   90.00
#
_symmetry.space_group_name_H-M   'P 1'
#
loop_
_entity.id
_entity.type
_entity.pdbx_description
1 polymer ?
#
loop_
_entity_poly.entity_id
_entity_poly.type
_entity_poly.pdbx_seq_one_letter_code
_entity_poly.pdbx_strand_id
1 'polypeptide(L)'
;MLSNPYVLDILIKNFNQIINQNAHDTDLMFDYRHASQAKLHPVLKNKPDSLWFQLYVDEIGLTNPIGVKKDTQKVTMLYFQLADLPDTVNSMFFESIVQDLNTLQTSGIFIPALRTQLNFAFTVLAGDNLGSNDIGGFQKNLNNGQFCRYCHINYDQRLIPLSQISHPHRTIDQHDNLVQQVINLNTDFILQGVLDVSPFSKLIGFHAITSLPSDLMYDFNEDIAEKSSIS
;
A
#
# COMPACT_ATOMS: atom_id res chain seq x y z
N MET A 1 10.98 -14.75 -5.67
CA MET A 1 11.46 -13.35 -5.63
C MET A 1 12.95 -13.25 -5.26
N LEU A 2 13.39 -13.65 -4.06
CA LEU A 2 14.79 -13.49 -3.62
C LEU A 2 15.84 -14.29 -4.43
N SER A 3 15.40 -15.30 -5.18
CA SER A 3 16.24 -16.04 -6.14
C SER A 3 16.38 -15.35 -7.51
N ASN A 4 15.72 -14.21 -7.72
CA ASN A 4 15.81 -13.45 -8.97
C ASN A 4 17.20 -12.78 -9.05
N PRO A 5 18.00 -13.04 -10.11
CA PRO A 5 19.33 -12.45 -10.26
C PRO A 5 19.36 -10.92 -10.17
N TYR A 6 18.32 -10.25 -10.69
CA TYR A 6 18.20 -8.80 -10.62
C TYR A 6 18.03 -8.30 -9.17
N VAL A 7 17.22 -8.99 -8.37
CA VAL A 7 17.04 -8.68 -6.95
C VAL A 7 18.34 -8.90 -6.19
N LEU A 8 19.09 -9.96 -6.52
CA LEU A 8 20.37 -10.26 -5.91
C LEU A 8 21.42 -9.17 -6.22
N ASP A 9 21.49 -8.69 -7.46
CA ASP A 9 22.38 -7.59 -7.85
C ASP A 9 22.07 -6.29 -7.10
N ILE A 10 20.78 -5.97 -6.95
CA ILE A 10 20.32 -4.81 -6.17
C ILE A 10 20.73 -4.96 -4.70
N LEU A 11 20.49 -6.14 -4.11
CA LEU A 11 20.88 -6.45 -2.74
C LEU A 11 22.38 -6.25 -2.53
N ILE A 12 23.22 -6.81 -3.40
CA ILE A 12 24.68 -6.68 -3.29
C ILE A 12 25.11 -5.21 -3.33
N LYS A 13 24.52 -4.40 -4.23
CA LYS A 13 24.79 -2.95 -4.29
C LYS A 13 24.39 -2.23 -2.99
N ASN A 14 23.21 -2.53 -2.45
CA ASN A 14 22.71 -1.89 -1.24
C ASN A 14 23.56 -2.27 -0.01
N PHE A 15 23.91 -3.56 0.15
CA PHE A 15 24.82 -4.02 1.20
C PHE A 15 26.17 -3.33 1.17
N ASN A 16 26.77 -3.20 -0.01
CA ASN A 16 28.04 -2.49 -0.17
C ASN A 16 27.90 -1.01 0.22
N GLN A 17 26.76 -0.37 0.01
CA GLN A 17 26.53 0.99 0.49
C GLN A 17 26.38 1.06 2.01
N ILE A 18 25.56 0.19 2.61
CA ILE A 18 25.32 0.14 4.06
C ILE A 18 26.62 -0.14 4.83
N ILE A 19 27.43 -1.09 4.36
CA ILE A 19 28.72 -1.43 5.00
C ILE A 19 29.72 -0.26 4.90
N ASN A 20 29.69 0.50 3.80
CA ASN A 20 30.60 1.64 3.59
C ASN A 20 30.10 2.95 4.21
N GLN A 21 28.84 3.01 4.68
CA GLN A 21 28.37 4.11 5.52
C GLN A 21 29.03 3.97 6.90
N ASN A 22 30.20 4.57 7.05
CA ASN A 22 30.83 4.72 8.36
C ASN A 22 29.80 5.37 9.30
N ALA A 23 29.50 4.71 10.42
CA ALA A 23 28.74 5.31 11.50
C ALA A 23 29.51 6.56 11.96
N HIS A 24 29.10 7.72 11.49
CA HIS A 24 29.57 8.99 12.04
C HIS A 24 29.08 9.04 13.48
N ASP A 25 30.03 9.18 14.41
CA ASP A 25 29.81 9.26 15.85
C ASP A 25 28.87 10.44 16.15
N THR A 26 27.60 10.09 16.26
CA THR A 26 26.50 10.99 16.57
C THR A 26 25.58 10.19 17.47
N ASP A 27 24.94 10.83 18.44
CA ASP A 27 24.00 10.19 19.39
C ASP A 27 22.72 9.63 18.72
N LEU A 28 22.73 9.46 17.39
CA LEU A 28 21.60 9.07 16.56
C LEU A 28 21.83 7.69 15.94
N MET A 29 20.84 6.82 16.08
CA MET A 29 20.83 5.50 15.45
C MET A 29 20.18 5.60 14.07
N PHE A 30 21.00 5.56 13.01
CA PHE A 30 20.51 5.57 11.62
C PHE A 30 20.16 4.18 11.09
N ASP A 31 20.74 3.15 11.68
CA ASP A 31 20.51 1.75 11.33
C ASP A 31 20.63 0.91 12.60
N TYR A 32 19.66 0.02 12.84
CA TYR A 32 19.71 -0.87 13.99
C TYR A 32 20.79 -1.95 13.87
N ARG A 33 21.39 -2.18 12.69
CA ARG A 33 22.67 -2.90 12.57
C ARG A 33 23.77 -2.28 13.44
N HIS A 34 23.69 -0.99 13.74
CA HIS A 34 24.58 -0.30 14.68
C HIS A 34 24.15 -0.44 16.14
N ALA A 35 22.92 -0.91 16.41
CA ALA A 35 22.41 -1.10 17.76
C ALA A 35 23.23 -2.16 18.52
N SER A 36 23.43 -1.91 19.81
CA SER A 36 24.12 -2.86 20.70
C SER A 36 23.48 -4.26 20.69
N GLN A 37 22.15 -4.31 20.54
CA GLN A 37 21.35 -5.52 20.49
C GLN A 37 21.60 -6.32 19.20
N ALA A 38 21.81 -5.65 18.07
CA ALA A 38 22.13 -6.32 16.80
C ALA A 38 23.49 -7.05 16.88
N LYS A 39 24.48 -6.44 17.56
CA LYS A 39 25.80 -7.06 17.80
C LYS A 39 25.72 -8.33 18.65
N LEU A 40 24.67 -8.46 19.46
CA LEU A 40 24.41 -9.63 20.31
C LEU A 40 23.50 -10.68 19.62
N HIS A 41 22.94 -10.37 18.45
CA HIS A 41 22.02 -11.28 17.77
C HIS A 41 22.74 -12.56 17.33
N PRO A 42 22.25 -13.78 17.68
CA PRO A 42 22.97 -15.03 17.44
C PRO A 42 23.34 -15.30 15.98
N VAL A 43 22.50 -14.83 15.05
CA VAL A 43 22.75 -14.97 13.61
C VAL A 43 23.73 -13.90 13.12
N LEU A 44 23.53 -12.63 13.50
CA LEU A 44 24.35 -11.51 12.99
C LEU A 44 25.77 -11.57 13.52
N LYS A 45 25.96 -12.08 14.76
CA LYS A 45 27.28 -12.29 15.34
C LYS A 45 28.15 -13.25 14.51
N ASN A 46 27.56 -14.27 13.90
CA ASN A 46 28.27 -15.29 13.13
C ASN A 46 28.19 -15.06 11.61
N LYS A 47 27.16 -14.34 11.15
CA LYS A 47 26.84 -14.08 9.75
C LYS A 47 26.39 -12.62 9.60
N PRO A 48 27.33 -11.65 9.64
CA PRO A 48 27.01 -10.22 9.60
C PRO A 48 26.30 -9.80 8.30
N ASP A 49 26.50 -10.55 7.21
CA ASP A 49 25.88 -10.30 5.90
C ASP A 49 24.45 -10.88 5.77
N SER A 50 23.86 -11.35 6.87
CA SER A 50 22.50 -11.89 6.83
C SER A 50 21.50 -10.78 6.53
N LEU A 51 20.53 -11.05 5.63
CA LEU A 51 19.38 -10.19 5.42
C LEU A 51 18.57 -10.07 6.71
N TRP A 52 18.15 -8.85 7.01
CA TRP A 52 17.35 -8.57 8.18
C TRP A 52 15.86 -8.53 7.83
N PHE A 53 15.11 -9.40 8.50
CA PHE A 53 13.67 -9.42 8.57
C PHE A 53 13.18 -8.79 9.89
N GLN A 54 12.41 -7.71 9.78
CA GLN A 54 11.80 -7.02 10.91
C GLN A 54 10.30 -7.32 10.94
N LEU A 55 9.78 -7.56 12.14
CA LEU A 55 8.35 -7.65 12.42
C LEU A 55 7.93 -6.47 13.27
N TYR A 56 6.80 -5.87 12.93
CA TYR A 56 6.12 -4.85 13.72
C TYR A 56 4.67 -5.25 13.88
N VAL A 57 4.11 -5.06 15.07
CA VAL A 57 2.73 -5.42 15.37
C VAL A 57 2.03 -4.21 15.94
N ASP A 58 0.84 -3.92 15.40
CA ASP A 58 -0.06 -2.90 15.89
C ASP A 58 -1.46 -3.48 16.10
N GLU A 59 -2.28 -2.84 16.93
CA GLU A 59 -3.67 -3.23 17.17
C GLU A 59 -4.61 -2.08 16.78
N ILE A 60 -5.58 -2.37 15.92
CA ILE A 60 -6.66 -1.46 15.60
C ILE A 60 -7.93 -1.89 16.34
N GLY A 61 -8.52 -0.97 17.11
CA GLY A 61 -9.86 -1.13 17.67
C GLY A 61 -10.91 -0.90 16.58
N LEU A 62 -11.78 -1.88 16.34
CA LEU A 62 -12.94 -1.73 15.49
C LEU A 62 -14.16 -1.39 16.34
N THR A 63 -14.67 -0.17 16.16
CA THR A 63 -15.90 0.30 16.79
C THR A 63 -17.07 -0.04 15.86
N ASN A 64 -18.11 -0.69 16.40
CA ASN A 64 -19.39 -0.79 15.67
C ASN A 64 -20.08 0.59 15.71
N PRO A 65 -20.30 1.26 14.56
CA PRO A 65 -20.93 2.58 14.54
C PRO A 65 -22.40 2.58 14.99
N ILE A 66 -23.04 1.41 15.16
CA ILE A 66 -24.47 1.25 15.48
C ILE A 66 -24.69 0.60 16.87
N GLY A 67 -23.66 0.52 17.74
CA GLY A 67 -23.76 -0.15 19.05
C GLY A 67 -23.24 0.68 20.24
N VAL A 68 -23.90 0.57 21.40
CA VAL A 68 -23.59 1.31 22.66
C VAL A 68 -22.27 0.88 23.33
N LYS A 69 -21.50 -0.05 22.73
CA LYS A 69 -20.19 -0.47 23.24
C LYS A 69 -19.09 -0.04 22.28
N LYS A 70 -18.28 0.92 22.73
CA LYS A 70 -16.97 1.19 22.13
C LYS A 70 -16.06 -0.03 22.35
N ASP A 71 -15.34 -0.42 21.30
CA ASP A 71 -14.21 -1.38 21.29
C ASP A 71 -14.47 -2.86 21.61
N THR A 72 -15.50 -3.48 21.01
CA THR A 72 -15.72 -4.94 21.17
C THR A 72 -14.83 -5.83 20.29
N GLN A 73 -14.17 -5.32 19.25
CA GLN A 73 -13.31 -6.11 18.35
C GLN A 73 -11.98 -5.41 18.11
N LYS A 74 -10.88 -6.16 18.14
CA LYS A 74 -9.54 -5.68 17.80
C LYS A 74 -9.00 -6.47 16.62
N VAL A 75 -8.39 -5.78 15.67
CA VAL A 75 -7.64 -6.36 14.56
C VAL A 75 -6.17 -6.14 14.83
N THR A 76 -5.43 -7.24 14.95
CA THR A 76 -3.97 -7.19 15.05
C THR A 76 -3.38 -7.15 13.65
N MET A 77 -2.60 -6.11 13.37
CA MET A 77 -1.85 -5.96 12.14
C MET A 77 -0.42 -6.39 12.40
N LEU A 78 0.05 -7.36 11.62
CA LEU A 78 1.45 -7.76 11.62
C LEU A 78 2.08 -7.26 10.32
N TYR A 79 2.98 -6.31 10.47
CA TYR A 79 3.80 -5.77 9.40
C TYR A 79 5.12 -6.53 9.39
N PHE A 80 5.61 -6.83 8.19
CA PHE A 80 6.95 -7.33 8.03
C PHE A 80 7.71 -6.48 7.02
N GLN A 81 9.00 -6.29 7.27
CA GLN A 81 9.89 -5.58 6.37
C GLN A 81 11.17 -6.40 6.21
N LEU A 82 11.64 -6.51 4.97
CA LEU A 82 13.01 -6.91 4.69
C LEU A 82 13.83 -5.63 4.59
N ALA A 83 14.46 -5.24 5.70
CA ALA A 83 15.03 -3.90 5.90
C ALA A 83 16.12 -3.54 4.88
N ASP A 84 16.77 -4.55 4.30
CA ASP A 84 17.87 -4.36 3.34
C ASP A 84 17.42 -4.31 1.87
N LEU A 85 16.12 -4.47 1.59
CA LEU A 85 15.59 -4.33 0.24
C LEU A 85 15.23 -2.87 -0.05
N PRO A 86 15.71 -2.29 -1.17
CA PRO A 86 15.29 -0.95 -1.57
C PRO A 86 13.86 -0.95 -2.11
N ASP A 87 13.25 0.23 -2.11
CA ASP A 87 11.86 0.43 -2.53
C ASP A 87 11.58 -0.05 -3.97
N THR A 88 12.59 -0.08 -4.83
CA THR A 88 12.47 -0.61 -6.20
C THR A 88 12.08 -2.08 -6.24
N VAL A 89 12.26 -2.83 -5.16
CA VAL A 89 11.84 -4.24 -5.05
C VAL A 89 10.36 -4.36 -4.65
N ASN A 90 9.74 -3.30 -4.11
CA ASN A 90 8.32 -3.32 -3.70
C ASN A 90 7.39 -3.68 -4.87
N SER A 91 7.68 -3.21 -6.09
CA SER A 91 6.91 -3.57 -7.28
C SER A 91 6.92 -5.08 -7.54
N MET A 92 8.05 -5.76 -7.31
CA MET A 92 8.15 -7.22 -7.47
C MET A 92 7.37 -7.98 -6.39
N PHE A 93 7.24 -7.42 -5.19
CA PHE A 93 6.38 -7.96 -4.16
C PHE A 93 4.90 -7.85 -4.55
N PHE A 94 4.46 -6.69 -5.03
CA PHE A 94 3.08 -6.51 -5.48
C PHE A 94 2.74 -7.45 -6.63
N GLU A 95 3.62 -7.60 -7.63
CA GLU A 95 3.42 -8.57 -8.70
C GLU A 95 3.25 -10.01 -8.19
N SER A 96 4.08 -10.41 -7.22
CA SER A 96 4.00 -11.75 -6.60
C SER A 96 2.68 -11.93 -5.85
N ILE A 97 2.26 -10.93 -5.07
CA ILE A 97 0.99 -10.95 -4.33
C ILE A 97 -0.20 -11.02 -5.31
N VAL A 98 -0.18 -10.23 -6.37
CA VAL A 98 -1.23 -10.24 -7.40
C VAL A 98 -1.33 -11.62 -8.05
N GLN A 99 -0.20 -12.25 -8.38
CA GLN A 99 -0.17 -13.60 -8.95
C GLN A 99 -0.74 -14.64 -7.98
N ASP A 100 -0.33 -14.61 -6.71
CA ASP A 100 -0.80 -15.55 -5.70
C ASP A 100 -2.31 -15.38 -5.44
N LEU A 101 -2.78 -14.14 -5.30
CA LEU A 101 -4.22 -13.85 -5.14
C LEU A 101 -5.01 -14.31 -6.36
N ASN A 102 -4.56 -14.02 -7.58
CA ASN A 102 -5.23 -14.52 -8.79
C ASN A 102 -5.26 -16.06 -8.85
N THR A 103 -4.21 -16.72 -8.38
CA THR A 103 -4.18 -18.19 -8.27
C THR A 103 -5.22 -18.69 -7.26
N LEU A 104 -5.32 -18.04 -6.09
CA LEU A 104 -6.34 -18.37 -5.07
C LEU A 104 -7.77 -18.11 -5.57
N GLN A 105 -7.99 -17.07 -6.37
CA GLN A 105 -9.30 -16.75 -6.94
C GLN A 105 -9.70 -17.72 -8.05
N THR A 106 -8.76 -18.11 -8.91
CA THR A 106 -9.05 -18.95 -10.10
C THR A 106 -8.94 -20.44 -9.79
N SER A 107 -7.84 -20.86 -9.19
CA SER A 107 -7.56 -22.26 -8.87
C SER A 107 -8.12 -22.64 -7.50
N GLY A 108 -8.09 -21.74 -6.51
CA GLY A 108 -8.51 -22.05 -5.14
C GLY A 108 -7.59 -23.04 -4.42
N ILE A 109 -8.03 -23.54 -3.27
CA ILE A 109 -7.35 -24.58 -2.48
C ILE A 109 -8.27 -25.80 -2.39
N PHE A 110 -7.74 -26.97 -2.74
CA PHE A 110 -8.47 -28.22 -2.58
C PHE A 110 -8.49 -28.61 -1.10
N ILE A 111 -9.68 -28.87 -0.55
CA ILE A 111 -9.86 -29.32 0.82
C ILE A 111 -10.24 -30.82 0.80
N PRO A 112 -9.30 -31.75 1.05
CA PRO A 112 -9.57 -33.18 0.93
C PRO A 112 -10.71 -33.68 1.82
N ALA A 113 -10.79 -33.14 3.05
CA ALA A 113 -11.83 -33.49 4.02
C ALA A 113 -13.24 -33.15 3.52
N LEU A 114 -13.38 -32.10 2.70
CA LEU A 114 -14.66 -31.63 2.16
C LEU A 114 -14.86 -32.03 0.69
N ARG A 115 -13.85 -32.65 0.06
CA ARG A 115 -13.80 -32.96 -1.38
C ARG A 115 -14.22 -31.77 -2.27
N THR A 116 -13.85 -30.56 -1.85
CA THR A 116 -14.32 -29.31 -2.47
C THR A 116 -13.14 -28.39 -2.75
N GLN A 117 -13.21 -27.64 -3.85
CA GLN A 117 -12.30 -26.54 -4.13
C GLN A 117 -12.82 -25.27 -3.44
N LEU A 118 -12.02 -24.69 -2.55
CA LEU A 118 -12.32 -23.41 -1.92
C LEU A 118 -11.63 -22.29 -2.71
N ASN A 119 -12.42 -21.47 -3.38
CA ASN A 119 -11.92 -20.27 -4.07
C ASN A 119 -12.02 -19.05 -3.16
N PHE A 120 -11.10 -18.12 -3.37
CA PHE A 120 -11.04 -16.86 -2.66
C PHE A 120 -11.64 -15.76 -3.54
N ALA A 121 -12.09 -14.68 -2.92
CA ALA A 121 -12.54 -13.49 -3.63
C ALA A 121 -11.90 -12.26 -3.01
N PHE A 122 -11.16 -11.51 -3.82
CA PHE A 122 -10.73 -10.17 -3.50
C PHE A 122 -11.95 -9.25 -3.44
N THR A 123 -11.96 -8.33 -2.48
CA THR A 123 -13.08 -7.40 -2.26
C THR A 123 -12.60 -5.96 -2.30
N VAL A 124 -11.69 -5.60 -1.40
CA VAL A 124 -11.13 -4.25 -1.28
C VAL A 124 -9.67 -4.31 -0.87
N LEU A 125 -8.92 -3.27 -1.21
CA LEU A 125 -7.58 -3.02 -0.72
C LEU A 125 -7.62 -1.73 0.12
N ALA A 126 -7.78 -1.89 1.43
CA ALA A 126 -7.84 -0.77 2.35
C ALA A 126 -6.43 -0.30 2.73
N GLY A 127 -6.27 1.01 2.82
CA GLY A 127 -5.07 1.68 3.30
C GLY A 127 -5.43 3.08 3.77
N ASP A 128 -4.46 3.78 4.35
CA ASP A 128 -4.64 5.19 4.64
C ASP A 128 -4.81 6.01 3.34
N ASN A 129 -5.19 7.28 3.46
CA ASN A 129 -5.42 8.11 2.28
C ASN A 129 -4.16 8.25 1.39
N LEU A 130 -2.99 8.36 2.01
CA LEU A 130 -1.72 8.50 1.28
C LEU A 130 -1.32 7.19 0.59
N GLY A 131 -1.36 6.06 1.30
CA GLY A 131 -1.04 4.74 0.77
C GLY A 131 -2.05 4.28 -0.28
N SER A 132 -3.33 4.58 -0.10
CA SER A 132 -4.36 4.31 -1.11
C SER A 132 -4.11 5.11 -2.39
N ASN A 133 -3.73 6.38 -2.28
CA ASN A 133 -3.35 7.17 -3.45
C ASN A 133 -2.11 6.59 -4.15
N ASP A 134 -1.08 6.21 -3.39
CA ASP A 134 0.15 5.61 -3.94
C ASP A 134 -0.14 4.30 -4.68
N ILE A 135 -0.87 3.38 -4.04
CA ILE A 135 -1.25 2.10 -4.65
C ILE A 135 -2.20 2.31 -5.84
N GLY A 136 -3.06 3.32 -5.80
CA GLY A 136 -3.95 3.65 -6.91
C GLY A 136 -3.27 4.28 -8.12
N GLY A 137 -1.99 4.65 -8.03
CA GLY A 137 -1.29 5.41 -9.08
C GLY A 137 -1.70 6.89 -9.14
N PHE A 138 -2.19 7.44 -8.03
CA PHE A 138 -2.53 8.86 -7.88
C PHE A 138 -1.39 9.65 -7.24
N GLN A 139 -1.45 10.97 -7.37
CA GLN A 139 -0.53 11.85 -6.66
C GLN A 139 -0.63 11.71 -5.14
N LYS A 140 0.54 11.71 -4.50
CA LYS A 140 0.70 11.66 -3.04
C LYS A 140 0.62 13.02 -2.36
N ASN A 141 0.79 14.11 -3.11
CA ASN A 141 0.62 15.44 -2.55
C ASN A 141 -0.87 15.78 -2.45
N LEU A 142 -1.43 15.64 -1.25
CA LEU A 142 -2.83 15.94 -0.97
C LEU A 142 -3.12 17.44 -0.83
N ASN A 143 -2.07 18.28 -0.93
CA ASN A 143 -2.14 19.71 -0.69
C ASN A 143 -2.12 20.56 -1.98
N ASN A 144 -2.28 19.95 -3.15
CA ASN A 144 -2.30 20.67 -4.43
C ASN A 144 -3.08 19.92 -5.54
N GLY A 145 -3.38 20.65 -6.63
CA GLY A 145 -3.98 20.09 -7.84
C GLY A 145 -5.25 19.27 -7.60
N GLN A 146 -5.46 18.24 -8.41
CA GLN A 146 -6.57 17.29 -8.25
C GLN A 146 -6.12 16.10 -7.40
N PHE A 147 -6.22 16.24 -6.08
CA PHE A 147 -5.68 15.28 -5.12
C PHE A 147 -6.62 14.10 -4.80
N CYS A 148 -7.92 14.27 -5.06
CA CYS A 148 -8.93 13.29 -4.69
C CYS A 148 -8.93 12.08 -5.65
N ARG A 149 -8.93 10.86 -5.09
CA ARG A 149 -9.08 9.60 -5.84
C ARG A 149 -10.52 9.28 -6.25
N TYR A 150 -11.51 9.99 -5.70
CA TYR A 150 -12.93 9.76 -5.98
C TYR A 150 -13.54 10.74 -6.97
N CYS A 151 -13.03 11.98 -7.03
CA CYS A 151 -13.57 13.04 -7.88
C CYS A 151 -12.47 13.91 -8.47
N HIS A 152 -12.87 14.79 -9.39
CA HIS A 152 -11.98 15.73 -10.08
C HIS A 152 -11.89 17.11 -9.40
N ILE A 153 -12.18 17.20 -8.10
CA ILE A 153 -12.10 18.47 -7.36
C ILE A 153 -10.65 18.99 -7.32
N ASN A 154 -10.47 20.30 -7.46
CA ASN A 154 -9.18 20.95 -7.26
C ASN A 154 -8.97 21.35 -5.79
N TYR A 155 -7.73 21.43 -5.36
CA TYR A 155 -7.36 21.76 -3.98
C TYR A 155 -7.87 23.12 -3.49
N ASP A 156 -7.96 24.11 -4.37
CA ASP A 156 -8.54 25.43 -4.09
C ASP A 156 -10.04 25.36 -3.76
N GLN A 157 -10.72 24.32 -4.23
CA GLN A 157 -12.15 24.09 -4.03
C GLN A 157 -12.47 23.26 -2.78
N ARG A 158 -11.48 22.73 -2.07
CA ARG A 158 -11.65 21.75 -0.96
C ARG A 158 -12.51 22.24 0.22
N LEU A 159 -12.61 23.56 0.42
CA LEU A 159 -13.38 24.15 1.53
C LEU A 159 -14.82 24.48 1.14
N ILE A 160 -15.17 24.32 -0.14
CA ILE A 160 -16.52 24.60 -0.60
C ILE A 160 -17.36 23.34 -0.31
N PRO A 161 -18.54 23.49 0.33
CA PRO A 161 -19.42 22.37 0.61
C PRO A 161 -19.72 21.55 -0.65
N LEU A 162 -19.71 20.22 -0.55
CA LEU A 162 -19.98 19.32 -1.67
C LEU A 162 -21.33 19.61 -2.35
N SER A 163 -22.34 20.01 -1.58
CA SER A 163 -23.66 20.42 -2.10
C SER A 163 -23.63 21.68 -2.99
N GLN A 164 -22.54 22.46 -2.93
CA GLN A 164 -22.37 23.71 -3.66
C GLN A 164 -21.40 23.58 -4.84
N ILE A 165 -20.83 22.38 -5.05
CA ILE A 165 -19.92 22.10 -6.16
C ILE A 165 -20.47 20.98 -7.02
N SER A 166 -20.42 21.19 -8.34
CA SER A 166 -20.46 20.07 -9.28
C SER A 166 -19.09 19.39 -9.27
N HIS A 167 -18.95 18.30 -8.52
CA HIS A 167 -17.74 17.49 -8.50
C HIS A 167 -17.98 16.22 -9.32
N PRO A 168 -17.54 16.16 -10.58
CA PRO A 168 -17.68 14.93 -11.32
C PRO A 168 -16.86 13.84 -10.63
N HIS A 169 -17.54 12.76 -10.26
CA HIS A 169 -16.88 11.55 -9.78
C HIS A 169 -16.04 10.98 -10.91
N ARG A 170 -14.89 10.43 -10.55
CA ARG A 170 -14.08 9.66 -11.49
C ARG A 170 -14.87 8.42 -11.89
N THR A 171 -14.91 8.14 -13.18
CA THR A 171 -15.44 6.88 -13.72
C THR A 171 -14.29 5.96 -14.14
N ILE A 172 -14.57 4.67 -14.24
CA ILE A 172 -13.61 3.65 -14.71
C ILE A 172 -13.05 4.06 -16.08
N ASP A 173 -13.95 4.29 -17.06
CA ASP A 173 -13.54 4.64 -18.42
C ASP A 173 -12.70 5.91 -18.49
N GLN A 174 -13.06 6.96 -17.73
CA GLN A 174 -12.27 8.19 -17.68
C GLN A 174 -10.90 7.96 -17.06
N HIS A 175 -10.82 7.17 -15.98
CA HIS A 175 -9.57 6.86 -15.32
C HIS A 175 -8.65 6.05 -16.23
N ASP A 176 -9.14 5.00 -16.88
CA ASP A 176 -8.37 4.18 -17.82
C ASP A 176 -7.81 5.03 -18.97
N ASN A 177 -8.61 5.94 -19.53
CA ASN A 177 -8.15 6.86 -20.56
C ASN A 177 -7.05 7.81 -20.07
N LEU A 178 -7.11 8.26 -18.81
CA LEU A 178 -6.06 9.09 -18.21
C LEU A 178 -4.77 8.30 -17.98
N VAL A 179 -4.87 7.08 -17.46
CA VAL A 179 -3.73 6.17 -17.26
C VAL A 179 -3.02 5.90 -18.60
N GLN A 180 -3.78 5.61 -19.67
CA GLN A 180 -3.18 5.42 -21.00
C GLN A 180 -2.46 6.67 -21.50
N GLN A 181 -3.01 7.87 -21.28
CA GLN A 181 -2.34 9.12 -21.66
C GLN A 181 -1.04 9.31 -20.88
N VAL A 182 -1.04 9.08 -19.58
CA VAL A 182 0.16 9.18 -18.73
C VAL A 182 1.25 8.22 -19.22
N ILE A 183 0.91 6.95 -19.44
CA ILE A 183 1.85 5.93 -19.95
C ILE A 183 2.41 6.33 -21.33
N ASN A 184 1.56 6.81 -22.23
CA ASN A 184 1.96 7.19 -23.58
C ASN A 184 2.86 8.44 -23.63
N LEU A 185 2.68 9.36 -22.69
CA LEU A 185 3.52 10.56 -22.59
C LEU A 185 4.94 10.23 -22.11
N ASN A 186 5.13 9.10 -21.40
CA ASN A 186 6.44 8.62 -20.91
C ASN A 186 7.23 9.71 -20.16
N THR A 187 6.55 10.46 -19.31
CA THR A 187 7.10 11.53 -18.46
C THR A 187 6.48 11.43 -17.06
N ASP A 188 7.16 11.97 -16.04
CA ASP A 188 6.66 12.05 -14.65
C ASP A 188 5.52 13.10 -14.48
N PHE A 189 4.71 13.30 -15.51
CA PHE A 189 3.68 14.33 -15.55
C PHE A 189 2.41 13.87 -14.85
N ILE A 190 1.91 14.69 -13.93
CA ILE A 190 0.65 14.43 -13.22
C ILE A 190 -0.52 14.90 -14.09
N LEU A 191 -1.28 13.96 -14.66
CA LEU A 191 -2.47 14.28 -15.43
C LEU A 191 -3.73 14.07 -14.59
N GLN A 192 -4.37 15.17 -14.22
CA GLN A 192 -5.59 15.16 -13.42
C GLN A 192 -5.48 14.32 -12.12
N GLY A 193 -4.33 14.44 -11.45
CA GLY A 193 -4.02 13.69 -10.23
C GLY A 193 -3.57 12.25 -10.46
N VAL A 194 -3.56 11.74 -11.69
CA VAL A 194 -3.04 10.41 -12.04
C VAL A 194 -1.56 10.54 -12.37
N LEU A 195 -0.75 9.65 -11.80
CA LEU A 195 0.71 9.58 -11.95
C LEU A 195 1.17 8.34 -12.72
N ASP A 196 0.50 7.20 -12.51
CA ASP A 196 0.89 5.94 -13.12
C ASP A 196 -0.26 4.93 -13.07
N VAL A 197 -0.08 3.76 -13.66
CA VAL A 197 -0.94 2.60 -13.48
C VAL A 197 -0.72 1.97 -12.10
N SER A 198 -1.81 1.54 -11.46
CA SER A 198 -1.72 0.80 -10.20
C SER A 198 -0.94 -0.52 -10.39
N PRO A 199 -0.03 -0.89 -9.45
CA PRO A 199 0.63 -2.19 -9.45
C PRO A 199 -0.36 -3.37 -9.28
N PHE A 200 -1.57 -3.12 -8.79
CA PHE A 200 -2.63 -4.12 -8.64
C PHE A 200 -3.60 -4.16 -9.83
N SER A 201 -3.34 -3.43 -10.91
CA SER A 201 -4.20 -3.40 -12.12
C SER A 201 -4.48 -4.77 -12.75
N LYS A 202 -3.63 -5.78 -12.50
CA LYS A 202 -3.79 -7.16 -12.98
C LYS A 202 -4.52 -8.07 -11.99
N LEU A 203 -4.84 -7.61 -10.78
CA LEU A 203 -5.60 -8.38 -9.80
C LEU A 203 -7.06 -8.49 -10.26
N ILE A 204 -7.57 -9.72 -10.35
CA ILE A 204 -8.96 -9.97 -10.76
C ILE A 204 -9.89 -9.31 -9.73
N GLY A 205 -10.79 -8.46 -10.23
CA GLY A 205 -11.75 -7.70 -9.41
C GLY A 205 -11.20 -6.38 -8.83
N PHE A 206 -9.95 -6.02 -9.14
CA PHE A 206 -9.37 -4.74 -8.72
C PHE A 206 -9.53 -3.66 -9.78
N HIS A 207 -9.93 -2.47 -9.35
CA HIS A 207 -9.77 -1.23 -10.11
C HIS A 207 -9.55 -0.06 -9.14
N ALA A 208 -8.63 0.86 -9.46
CA ALA A 208 -8.23 1.95 -8.56
C ALA A 208 -9.40 2.85 -8.11
N ILE A 209 -10.43 2.98 -8.94
CA ILE A 209 -11.63 3.79 -8.63
C ILE A 209 -12.62 3.07 -7.70
N THR A 210 -12.69 1.73 -7.72
CA THR A 210 -13.76 1.00 -7.02
C THR A 210 -13.25 0.11 -5.88
N SER A 211 -11.97 -0.23 -5.86
CA SER A 211 -11.38 -1.20 -4.93
C SER A 211 -10.57 -0.56 -3.80
N LEU A 212 -10.44 0.78 -3.79
CA LEU A 212 -9.71 1.56 -2.78
C LEU A 212 -10.70 2.36 -1.92
N PRO A 213 -11.21 1.81 -0.82
CA PRO A 213 -12.19 2.48 0.03
C PRO A 213 -11.59 3.70 0.75
N SER A 214 -12.47 4.53 1.30
CA SER A 214 -12.08 5.60 2.20
C SER A 214 -11.34 5.02 3.40
N ASP A 215 -10.44 5.80 3.98
CA ASP A 215 -9.74 5.38 5.18
C ASP A 215 -10.73 5.42 6.34
N LEU A 216 -11.45 4.33 6.56
CA LEU A 216 -12.50 4.29 7.58
C LEU A 216 -11.95 4.52 9.00
N MET A 217 -10.63 4.40 9.22
CA MET A 217 -10.03 4.62 10.54
C MET A 217 -9.82 6.10 10.81
N TYR A 218 -9.27 6.85 9.85
CA TYR A 218 -9.07 8.29 9.98
C TYR A 218 -10.32 9.08 9.58
N ASP A 219 -10.93 8.78 8.44
CA ASP A 219 -12.05 9.53 7.88
C ASP A 219 -13.30 9.50 8.80
N PHE A 220 -13.58 8.41 9.52
CA PHE A 220 -14.68 8.39 10.49
C PHE A 220 -14.36 9.11 11.81
N ASN A 221 -13.10 9.05 12.27
CA ASN A 221 -12.70 9.68 13.52
C ASN A 221 -12.37 11.18 13.34
N GLU A 222 -12.20 11.64 12.10
CA GLU A 222 -11.95 13.04 11.73
C GLU A 222 -13.19 13.75 11.14
N ASP A 223 -14.37 13.11 11.14
CA ASP A 223 -15.63 13.61 10.56
C ASP A 223 -15.59 13.83 9.02
N ILE A 224 -14.75 13.10 8.28
CA ILE A 224 -14.54 13.20 6.83
C ILE A 224 -15.00 11.92 6.09
N ALA A 225 -16.16 11.36 6.42
CA ALA A 225 -16.73 10.22 5.69
C ALA A 225 -18.05 10.57 4.99
N GLU A 226 -18.18 10.24 3.71
CA GLU A 226 -19.44 10.40 2.98
C GLU A 226 -20.48 9.42 3.53
N LYS A 227 -21.64 9.95 3.94
CA LYS A 227 -22.76 9.11 4.41
C LYS A 227 -23.37 8.40 3.20
N SER A 228 -23.13 7.09 3.07
CA SER A 228 -23.83 6.28 2.08
C SER A 228 -25.34 6.33 2.36
N SER A 229 -26.10 6.83 1.39
CA SER A 229 -27.55 6.73 1.39
C SER A 229 -27.92 5.35 0.85
N ILE A 230 -27.85 4.36 1.73
CA ILE A 230 -28.51 3.08 1.45
C ILE A 230 -30.02 3.34 1.61
N SER A 231 -30.72 3.45 0.48
CA SER A 231 -32.18 3.35 0.37
C SER A 231 -32.61 1.89 0.34
#